data_AF-A0A834HSB8-F1
#
_entry.id   AF-A0A834HSB8-F1
#
_cell.length_a   1.000
_cell.length_b   1.000
_cell.length_c   1.000
_cell.angle_alpha   90.00
_cell.angle_beta   90.00
_cell.angle_gamma   90.00
#
_symmetry.space_group_name_H-M   'P 1'
#
loop_
_entity.id
_entity.type
_entity.pdbx_description
1 polymer ?
#
loop_
_entity_poly.entity_id
_entity_poly.type
_entity_poly.pdbx_seq_one_letter_code
_entity_poly.pdbx_strand_id
1 'polypeptide(L)'
;VYVGLGYLDTQKHSEDDENTFGYKLVGSSLALIANRTSFCFDFRGPSYAMDTACSSSLYALATAVKAIENGDIDNAMVSAVTVIFNPYDTKEYVLLKLLAKDGNCKVFSKNRDGFVRSEAVVTLFLQRKSSCRRHYATVLGKLFNI
;
A
#
# COMPACT_ATOMS: atom_id res chain seq x y z
N VAL A 1 -1.27 -12.19 2.48
CA VAL A 1 -0.52 -10.92 2.35
C VAL A 1 -1.30 -10.01 1.42
N TYR A 2 -1.64 -8.81 1.88
CA TYR A 2 -2.42 -7.84 1.15
C TYR A 2 -1.65 -6.51 1.18
N VAL A 3 -1.14 -6.06 0.04
CA VAL A 3 -0.31 -4.85 -0.04
C VAL A 3 -1.04 -3.79 -0.86
N GLY A 4 -1.33 -2.65 -0.23
CA GLY A 4 -1.92 -1.48 -0.88
C GLY A 4 -0.85 -0.48 -1.32
N LEU A 5 -0.88 -0.06 -2.58
CA LEU A 5 0.16 0.78 -3.19
C LEU A 5 -0.49 1.90 -3.99
N GLY A 6 0.19 3.04 -4.10
CA GLY A 6 -0.25 4.15 -4.96
C GLY A 6 0.75 4.53 -6.06
N TYR A 7 1.99 4.04 -5.99
CA TYR A 7 3.08 4.37 -6.91
C TYR A 7 4.06 3.21 -7.03
N LEU A 8 4.67 3.05 -8.20
CA LEU A 8 5.71 2.06 -8.51
C LEU A 8 6.90 2.74 -9.20
N ASP A 9 7.42 3.79 -8.58
CA ASP A 9 8.50 4.60 -9.16
C ASP A 9 9.76 3.77 -9.44
N THR A 10 10.05 2.78 -8.59
CA THR A 10 11.21 1.89 -8.73
C THR A 10 11.13 1.01 -9.97
N GLN A 11 9.92 0.66 -10.43
CA GLN A 11 9.74 -0.06 -11.69
C GLN A 11 10.04 0.84 -12.90
N LYS A 12 9.77 2.15 -12.78
CA LYS A 12 10.00 3.15 -13.83
C LYS A 12 11.45 3.66 -13.88
N HIS A 13 12.20 3.64 -12.75
CA HIS A 13 13.47 4.36 -12.60
C HIS A 13 14.73 3.48 -12.59
N SER A 14 14.62 2.17 -12.74
CA SER A 14 15.82 1.36 -13.01
C SER A 14 16.32 1.69 -14.42
N GLU A 15 17.47 2.35 -14.52
CA GLU A 15 18.28 2.37 -15.74
C GLU A 15 18.50 0.93 -16.22
N ASP A 16 18.72 0.75 -17.52
CA ASP A 16 19.08 -0.56 -18.10
C ASP A 16 20.51 -0.94 -17.67
N ASP A 17 20.67 -1.26 -16.38
CA ASP A 17 21.88 -1.90 -15.86
C ASP A 17 21.83 -3.37 -16.23
N GLU A 18 22.67 -3.77 -17.20
CA GLU A 18 22.82 -5.14 -17.66
C GLU A 18 23.05 -6.13 -16.50
N ASN A 19 23.66 -5.69 -15.39
CA ASN A 19 23.89 -6.53 -14.22
C ASN A 19 22.60 -6.90 -13.46
N THR A 20 21.51 -6.15 -13.65
CA THR A 20 20.21 -6.39 -13.00
C THR A 20 19.18 -7.05 -13.92
N PHE A 21 19.57 -7.33 -15.16
CA PHE A 21 18.70 -7.91 -16.18
C PHE A 21 18.15 -9.27 -15.70
N GLY A 22 16.83 -9.48 -15.86
CA GLY A 22 16.11 -10.65 -15.32
C GLY A 22 15.75 -10.56 -13.82
N TYR A 23 16.63 -10.03 -12.96
CA TYR A 23 16.35 -9.91 -11.52
C TYR A 23 15.49 -8.70 -11.15
N LYS A 24 15.49 -7.66 -11.99
CA LYS A 24 14.59 -6.50 -11.86
C LYS A 24 13.13 -6.92 -11.74
N LEU A 25 12.68 -7.85 -12.59
CA LEU A 25 11.29 -8.33 -12.57
C LEU A 25 10.89 -8.88 -11.21
N VAL A 26 11.78 -9.65 -10.56
CA VAL A 26 11.51 -10.25 -9.24
C VAL A 26 11.69 -9.25 -8.08
N GLY A 27 12.30 -8.10 -8.33
CA GLY A 27 12.59 -7.07 -7.32
C GLY A 27 11.66 -5.85 -7.34
N SER A 28 11.07 -5.50 -8.49
CA SER A 28 10.33 -4.24 -8.65
C SER A 28 8.91 -4.38 -9.22
N SER A 29 8.49 -5.57 -9.64
CA SER A 29 7.14 -5.79 -10.16
C SER A 29 6.08 -5.62 -9.06
N LEU A 30 4.94 -5.03 -9.42
CA LEU A 30 3.80 -4.83 -8.53
C LEU A 30 3.40 -6.11 -7.78
N ALA A 31 3.21 -7.22 -8.49
CA ALA A 31 2.80 -8.48 -7.84
C ALA A 31 3.86 -9.01 -6.86
N LEU A 32 5.14 -8.72 -7.14
CA LEU A 32 6.26 -9.26 -6.40
C LEU A 32 6.39 -8.62 -5.03
N ILE A 33 5.86 -7.41 -4.80
CA ILE A 33 5.90 -6.81 -3.46
C ILE A 33 5.11 -7.62 -2.43
N ALA A 34 3.99 -8.24 -2.83
CA ALA A 34 3.24 -9.15 -1.98
C ALA A 34 3.87 -10.56 -1.99
N ASN A 35 4.22 -11.07 -3.19
CA ASN A 35 4.70 -12.44 -3.35
C ASN A 35 6.08 -12.68 -2.73
N ARG A 36 6.99 -11.69 -2.80
CA ARG A 36 8.31 -11.77 -2.13
C ARG A 36 8.13 -11.80 -0.62
N THR A 37 7.21 -11.02 -0.07
CA THR A 37 6.95 -11.10 1.37
C THR A 37 6.34 -12.43 1.76
N SER A 38 5.37 -12.94 0.98
CA SER A 38 4.82 -14.28 1.19
C SER A 38 5.91 -15.36 1.13
N PHE A 39 6.81 -15.28 0.16
CA PHE A 39 7.95 -16.19 0.01
C PHE A 39 8.91 -16.13 1.22
N CYS A 40 9.32 -14.93 1.64
CA CYS A 40 10.26 -14.76 2.75
C CYS A 40 9.73 -15.30 4.09
N PHE A 41 8.42 -15.23 4.33
CA PHE A 41 7.79 -15.71 5.56
C PHE A 41 7.08 -17.07 5.42
N ASP A 42 7.21 -17.73 4.27
CA ASP A 42 6.52 -18.99 3.95
C ASP A 42 4.99 -18.93 4.13
N PHE A 43 4.39 -17.76 3.82
CA PHE A 43 2.95 -17.59 3.86
C PHE A 43 2.31 -18.19 2.61
N ARG A 44 1.46 -19.20 2.80
CA ARG A 44 0.81 -19.97 1.73
C ARG A 44 -0.64 -19.57 1.43
N GLY A 45 -1.11 -18.45 2.01
CA GLY A 45 -2.45 -17.90 1.75
C GLY A 45 -2.47 -16.93 0.55
N PRO A 46 -3.57 -16.17 0.37
CA PRO A 46 -3.68 -15.15 -0.67
C PRO A 46 -2.53 -14.15 -0.61
N SER A 47 -2.00 -13.75 -1.77
CA SER A 47 -0.88 -12.84 -1.91
C SER A 47 -1.20 -11.80 -2.99
N TYR A 48 -1.72 -10.65 -2.57
CA TYR A 48 -2.27 -9.63 -3.46
C TYR A 48 -1.56 -8.30 -3.28
N ALA A 49 -1.17 -7.72 -4.42
CA ALA A 49 -0.84 -6.31 -4.53
C ALA A 49 -2.04 -5.60 -5.17
N MET A 50 -2.46 -4.48 -4.59
CA MET A 50 -3.67 -3.77 -4.98
C MET A 50 -3.38 -2.28 -5.14
N ASP A 51 -3.96 -1.70 -6.19
CA ASP A 51 -3.87 -0.28 -6.49
C ASP A 51 -5.29 0.27 -6.75
N THR A 52 -5.79 1.02 -5.78
CA THR A 52 -6.97 1.87 -5.86
C THR A 52 -6.58 3.32 -5.54
N ALA A 53 -5.38 3.73 -5.93
CA ALA A 53 -4.77 5.02 -5.62
C ALA A 53 -4.69 5.31 -4.11
N CYS A 54 -5.20 6.46 -3.65
CA CYS A 54 -5.07 6.88 -2.25
C CYS A 54 -5.76 5.95 -1.24
N SER A 55 -6.73 5.13 -1.68
CA SER A 55 -7.46 4.20 -0.83
C SER A 55 -6.85 2.80 -0.76
N SER A 56 -5.76 2.51 -1.48
CA SER A 56 -5.23 1.14 -1.62
C SER A 56 -4.96 0.45 -0.29
N SER A 57 -4.42 1.16 0.70
CA SER A 57 -4.10 0.61 2.01
C SER A 57 -5.35 0.17 2.79
N LEU A 58 -6.38 0.99 2.78
CA LEU A 58 -7.65 0.70 3.45
C LEU A 58 -8.45 -0.36 2.67
N TYR A 59 -8.38 -0.37 1.35
CA TYR A 59 -8.99 -1.42 0.53
C TYR A 59 -8.31 -2.79 0.77
N ALA A 60 -6.98 -2.81 0.88
CA ALA A 60 -6.23 -4.00 1.24
C ALA A 60 -6.62 -4.52 2.64
N LEU A 61 -6.78 -3.62 3.61
CA LEU A 61 -7.28 -3.94 4.94
C LEU A 61 -8.69 -4.55 4.88
N ALA A 62 -9.61 -3.94 4.15
CA ALA A 62 -10.98 -4.41 4.01
C ALA A 62 -11.07 -5.81 3.39
N THR A 63 -10.27 -6.03 2.35
CA THR A 63 -10.21 -7.30 1.63
C THR A 63 -9.67 -8.41 2.54
N ALA A 64 -8.63 -8.11 3.32
CA ALA A 64 -8.09 -9.05 4.30
C ALA A 64 -9.07 -9.37 5.42
N VAL A 65 -9.76 -8.36 5.98
CA VAL A 65 -10.78 -8.56 7.01
C VAL A 65 -11.92 -9.42 6.47
N LYS A 66 -12.40 -9.17 5.24
CA LYS A 66 -13.44 -9.97 4.60
C LYS A 66 -13.02 -11.43 4.44
N ALA A 67 -11.79 -11.70 4.01
CA ALA A 67 -11.28 -13.07 3.89
C ALA A 67 -11.19 -13.79 5.25
N ILE A 68 -10.81 -13.09 6.32
CA ILE A 68 -10.80 -13.65 7.68
C ILE A 68 -12.24 -13.95 8.14
N GLU A 69 -13.17 -13.02 7.97
CA GLU A 69 -14.57 -13.21 8.35
C GLU A 69 -15.24 -14.37 7.61
N ASN A 70 -14.94 -14.52 6.32
CA ASN A 70 -15.47 -15.60 5.47
C ASN A 70 -14.93 -16.99 5.83
N GLY A 71 -13.84 -17.09 6.59
CA GLY A 71 -13.19 -18.38 6.86
C GLY A 71 -12.10 -18.76 5.86
N ASP A 72 -11.82 -17.93 4.86
CA ASP A 72 -10.83 -18.23 3.81
C ASP A 72 -9.40 -18.27 4.38
N ILE A 73 -9.14 -17.46 5.42
CA ILE A 73 -7.87 -17.38 6.16
C ILE A 73 -8.10 -17.08 7.64
N ASP A 74 -7.09 -17.34 8.48
CA ASP A 74 -7.14 -17.04 9.92
C ASP A 74 -6.37 -15.77 10.32
N ASN A 75 -5.34 -15.45 9.57
CA ASN A 75 -4.48 -14.31 9.81
C ASN A 75 -4.11 -13.65 8.48
N ALA A 76 -3.83 -12.36 8.51
CA ALA A 76 -3.38 -11.61 7.34
C ALA A 76 -2.32 -10.59 7.72
N MET A 77 -1.27 -10.49 6.92
CA MET A 77 -0.41 -9.32 6.90
C MET A 77 -0.97 -8.34 5.87
N VAL A 78 -1.30 -7.13 6.33
CA VAL A 78 -1.77 -6.02 5.51
C VAL A 78 -0.71 -4.95 5.53
N SER A 79 -0.17 -4.58 4.38
CA SER A 79 0.88 -3.59 4.27
C SER A 79 0.49 -2.48 3.30
N ALA A 80 1.11 -1.32 3.46
CA ALA A 80 1.00 -0.21 2.54
C ALA A 80 2.37 0.42 2.34
N VAL A 81 2.69 0.73 1.08
CA VAL A 81 3.98 1.32 0.73
C VAL A 81 3.77 2.50 -0.22
N THR A 82 4.47 3.59 0.04
CA THR A 82 4.62 4.73 -0.86
C THR A 82 6.01 5.31 -0.66
N VAL A 83 6.75 5.41 -1.75
CA VAL A 83 8.07 6.04 -1.84
C VAL A 83 8.04 6.96 -3.05
N ILE A 84 8.55 8.17 -2.90
CA ILE A 84 8.58 9.23 -3.90
C ILE A 84 10.01 9.32 -4.42
N PHE A 85 10.30 8.50 -5.42
CA PHE A 85 11.66 8.40 -5.97
C PHE A 85 11.85 9.31 -7.18
N ASN A 86 10.82 9.45 -8.01
CA ASN A 86 10.90 10.23 -9.25
C ASN A 86 10.16 11.58 -9.12
N PRO A 87 10.82 12.73 -9.40
CA PRO A 87 10.15 14.02 -9.36
C PRO A 87 9.08 14.21 -10.46
N TYR A 88 9.05 13.36 -11.48
CA TYR A 88 8.08 13.43 -12.59
C TYR A 88 6.64 13.41 -12.08
N ASP A 89 6.29 12.43 -11.24
CA ASP A 89 4.93 12.32 -10.71
C ASP A 89 4.58 13.55 -9.85
N THR A 90 5.54 14.12 -9.10
CA THR A 90 5.33 15.38 -8.36
C THR A 90 5.00 16.54 -9.31
N LYS A 91 5.67 16.65 -10.47
CA LYS A 91 5.37 17.69 -11.47
C LYS A 91 3.96 17.53 -12.03
N GLU A 92 3.50 16.31 -12.30
CA GLU A 92 2.12 16.04 -12.72
C GLU A 92 1.12 16.53 -11.66
N TYR A 93 1.35 16.24 -10.37
CA TYR A 93 0.49 16.75 -9.29
C TYR A 93 0.47 18.28 -9.19
N VAL A 94 1.59 18.96 -9.49
CA VAL A 94 1.66 20.43 -9.55
C VAL A 94 0.83 20.96 -10.72
N LEU A 95 0.93 20.36 -11.91
CA LEU A 95 0.17 20.77 -13.09
C LEU A 95 -1.34 20.58 -12.90
N LEU A 96 -1.73 19.51 -12.19
CA LEU A 96 -3.11 19.27 -11.78
C LEU A 96 -3.58 20.19 -10.63
N LYS A 97 -2.71 21.06 -10.10
CA LYS A 97 -2.96 21.98 -8.97
C LYS A 97 -3.45 21.25 -7.72
N LEU A 98 -2.93 20.05 -7.47
CA LEU A 98 -3.31 19.22 -6.32
C LEU A 98 -2.45 19.47 -5.07
N LEU A 99 -1.25 20.06 -5.24
CA LEU A 99 -0.31 20.27 -4.15
C LEU A 99 -0.45 21.66 -3.50
N ALA A 100 -0.39 21.69 -2.16
CA ALA A 100 -0.36 22.92 -1.39
C ALA A 100 0.95 23.69 -1.66
N LYS A 101 0.86 25.00 -1.88
CA LYS A 101 2.01 25.82 -2.28
C LYS A 101 3.00 26.06 -1.15
N ASP A 102 2.51 26.06 0.08
CA ASP A 102 3.29 26.25 1.30
C ASP A 102 3.75 24.93 1.93
N GLY A 103 3.54 23.80 1.25
CA GLY A 103 3.97 22.49 1.72
C GLY A 103 3.24 22.02 2.99
N ASN A 104 2.02 22.53 3.26
CA ASN A 104 1.24 22.15 4.43
C ASN A 104 -0.16 21.63 4.09
N CYS A 105 -0.49 20.44 4.61
CA CYS A 105 -1.85 19.91 4.58
C CYS A 105 -2.75 20.68 5.56
N LYS A 106 -3.46 21.70 5.06
CA LYS A 106 -4.35 22.58 5.85
C LYS A 106 -5.75 21.96 6.04
N VAL A 107 -5.80 20.79 6.69
CA VAL A 107 -7.04 20.01 6.87
C VAL A 107 -8.10 20.86 7.59
N PHE A 108 -9.31 20.92 7.03
CA PHE A 108 -10.45 21.70 7.52
C PHE A 108 -10.29 23.23 7.55
N SER A 109 -9.15 23.78 7.12
CA SER A 109 -8.94 25.23 7.06
C SER A 109 -9.76 25.89 5.94
N LYS A 110 -10.11 27.16 6.13
CA LYS A 110 -10.64 28.05 5.09
C LYS A 110 -9.60 28.33 3.98
N ASN A 111 -8.31 28.28 4.32
CA ASN A 111 -7.19 28.60 3.43
C ASN A 111 -6.54 27.35 2.82
N ARG A 112 -7.28 26.24 2.70
CA ARG A 112 -6.79 25.00 2.08
C ARG A 112 -6.58 25.18 0.57
N ASP A 113 -5.46 24.69 0.06
CA ASP A 113 -5.03 24.89 -1.33
C ASP A 113 -4.40 23.63 -1.97
N GLY A 114 -4.47 22.48 -1.29
CA GLY A 114 -3.96 21.20 -1.78
C GLY A 114 -3.52 20.28 -0.65
N PHE A 115 -2.90 19.16 -1.02
CA PHE A 115 -2.24 18.24 -0.08
C PHE A 115 -0.72 18.25 -0.28
N VAL A 116 -0.01 17.52 0.57
CA VAL A 116 1.44 17.34 0.50
C VAL A 116 1.70 15.85 0.33
N ARG A 117 2.55 15.49 -0.64
CA ARG A 117 2.96 14.10 -0.83
C ARG A 117 3.88 13.68 0.33
N SER A 118 3.74 12.45 0.80
CA SER A 118 4.57 11.87 1.85
C SER A 118 4.90 10.42 1.53
N GLU A 119 5.96 9.92 2.14
CA GLU A 119 6.38 8.52 2.05
C GLU A 119 5.99 7.76 3.32
N ALA A 120 5.69 6.48 3.17
CA ALA A 120 5.42 5.60 4.30
C ALA A 120 5.54 4.13 3.90
N VAL A 121 6.01 3.32 4.85
CA VAL A 121 5.87 1.86 4.84
C VAL A 121 5.18 1.48 6.14
N VAL A 122 3.98 0.91 6.05
CA VAL A 122 3.17 0.56 7.21
C VAL A 122 2.70 -0.89 7.07
N THR A 123 2.74 -1.66 8.15
CA THR A 123 2.24 -3.03 8.18
C THR A 123 1.41 -3.28 9.43
N LEU A 124 0.26 -3.93 9.23
CA LEU A 124 -0.65 -4.41 10.26
C LEU A 124 -0.74 -5.93 10.17
N PHE A 125 -0.77 -6.59 11.32
CA PHE A 125 -1.04 -8.02 11.41
C PHE A 125 -2.45 -8.23 11.97
N LEU A 126 -3.32 -8.83 11.17
CA LEU A 126 -4.69 -9.17 11.53
C LEU A 126 -4.78 -10.63 11.91
N GLN A 127 -5.57 -10.91 12.94
CA GLN A 127 -5.83 -12.25 13.42
C GLN A 127 -7.27 -12.35 13.90
N ARG A 128 -7.82 -13.57 13.91
CA ARG A 128 -9.03 -13.84 14.70
C ARG A 128 -8.79 -13.48 16.16
N LYS A 129 -9.78 -12.87 16.80
CA LYS A 129 -9.72 -12.44 18.20
C LYS A 129 -9.33 -13.58 19.15
N SER A 130 -9.81 -14.79 18.88
CA SER A 130 -9.51 -16.01 19.66
C SER A 130 -8.03 -16.39 19.68
N SER A 131 -7.26 -15.97 18.67
CA SER A 131 -5.86 -16.36 18.46
C SER A 131 -4.88 -15.22 18.75
N CYS A 132 -5.37 -14.07 19.19
CA CYS A 132 -4.60 -12.84 19.33
C CYS A 132 -3.90 -12.76 20.70
N ARG A 133 -2.57 -12.58 20.71
CA ARG A 133 -1.80 -12.36 21.96
C ARG A 133 -1.73 -10.89 22.39
N ARG A 134 -1.80 -9.95 21.44
CA ARG A 134 -1.79 -8.50 21.68
C ARG A 134 -2.80 -7.83 20.77
N HIS A 135 -3.77 -7.15 21.38
CA HIS A 135 -4.89 -6.54 20.67
C HIS A 135 -4.87 -5.02 20.82
N TYR A 136 -4.79 -4.30 19.69
CA TYR A 136 -4.87 -2.83 19.67
C TYR A 136 -6.30 -2.33 19.42
N ALA A 137 -7.02 -2.96 18.48
CA ALA A 137 -8.39 -2.60 18.13
C ALA A 137 -9.09 -3.76 17.41
N THR A 138 -10.42 -3.75 17.44
CA THR A 138 -11.28 -4.66 16.67
C THR A 138 -11.87 -3.91 15.49
N VAL A 139 -11.83 -4.50 14.30
CA VAL A 139 -12.55 -3.96 13.13
C VAL A 139 -14.02 -4.35 13.25
N LEU A 140 -14.91 -3.36 13.39
CA LEU A 140 -16.35 -3.58 13.56
C LEU A 140 -17.13 -3.57 12.24
N GLY A 141 -16.56 -2.96 11.20
CA GLY A 141 -17.20 -2.84 9.90
C GLY A 141 -16.23 -2.37 8.83
N LYS A 142 -16.59 -2.59 7.58
CA LYS A 142 -15.89 -2.13 6.39
C LYS A 142 -16.92 -1.79 5.31
N LEU A 143 -16.73 -0.68 4.60
CA LEU A 143 -17.58 -0.29 3.48
C LEU A 143 -16.69 0.24 2.36
N PHE A 144 -16.77 -0.43 1.21
CA PHE A 144 -16.22 0.05 -0.06
C PHE A 144 -17.30 -0.21 -1.10
N ASN A 145 -17.91 0.86 -1.60
CA ASN A 145 -18.81 0.77 -2.75
C ASN A 145 -17.92 0.77 -4.00
N ILE A 146 -18.11 -0.24 -4.85
CA ILE A 146 -17.50 -0.29 -6.19
C ILE A 146 -18.50 0.32 -7.16
#